data_AF-A0A918XF95-F1
#
_entry.id   AF-A0A918XF95-F1
#
_cell.length_a   1.000
_cell.length_b   1.000
_cell.length_c   1.000
_cell.angle_alpha   90.00
_cell.angle_beta   90.00
_cell.angle_gamma   90.00
#
_symmetry.space_group_name_H-M   'P 1'
#
loop_
_entity.id
_entity.type
_entity.pdbx_description
1 polymer ?
#
loop_
_entity_poly.entity_id
_entity_poly.type
_entity_poly.pdbx_seq_one_letter_code
_entity_poly.pdbx_strand_id
1 'polypeptide(L)' 'MFVFPVVLGGGTPFFPGLERPIGLHPAETRTFGSGVVYLSYRI' A
#
# COMPACT_ATOMS: atom_id res chain seq x y z
N MET A 1 -1.46 5.32 -0.02
CA MET A 1 -0.13 4.77 0.30
C MET A 1 0.80 4.87 -0.90
N PHE A 2 2.11 4.89 -0.67
CA PHE A 2 3.13 4.81 -1.71
C PHE A 2 3.85 3.46 -1.61
N VAL A 3 3.93 2.73 -2.72
CA VAL A 3 4.63 1.45 -2.82
C VAL A 3 5.92 1.65 -3.61
N PHE A 4 7.02 1.23 -3.02
CA PHE A 4 8.35 1.30 -3.65
C PHE A 4 8.68 -0.04 -4.31
N PRO A 5 9.30 -0.05 -5.51
CA PRO A 5 9.60 -1.27 -6.24
C PRO A 5 10.85 -1.98 -5.70
N VAL A 6 10.84 -2.32 -4.39
CA VAL A 6 11.97 -2.96 -3.69
C VAL A 6 11.48 -4.13 -2.83
N VAL A 7 12.33 -5.14 -2.68
CA VAL A 7 12.11 -6.27 -1.77
C VAL A 7 12.96 -6.06 -0.52
N LEU A 8 12.32 -5.92 0.65
CA LEU A 8 13.01 -5.52 1.88
C LEU A 8 13.66 -6.66 2.66
N GLY A 9 13.18 -7.91 2.52
CA GLY A 9 13.69 -9.06 3.28
C GLY A 9 13.37 -9.08 4.79
N GLY A 10 12.81 -7.98 5.33
CA GLY A 10 12.39 -7.83 6.73
C GLY A 10 12.00 -6.38 7.04
N GLY A 11 11.53 -6.09 8.26
CA GLY A 11 11.21 -4.74 8.72
C GLY A 11 9.94 -4.63 9.57
N THR A 12 9.58 -3.40 9.94
CA THR A 12 8.33 -3.12 10.66
C THR A 12 7.13 -3.19 9.69
N PRO A 13 6.10 -4.01 9.97
CA PRO A 13 4.90 -4.07 9.14
C PRO A 13 4.19 -2.72 9.04
N PHE A 14 3.70 -2.37 7.85
CA PHE A 14 2.97 -1.12 7.62
C PHE A 14 1.61 -1.10 8.34
N PHE A 15 0.94 -2.25 8.41
CA PHE A 15 -0.25 -2.44 9.22
C PHE A 15 0.09 -3.31 10.42
N PRO A 16 -0.40 -2.97 11.62
CA PRO A 16 -0.36 -3.90 12.74
C PRO A 16 -1.23 -5.13 12.45
N GLY A 17 -1.14 -6.15 13.30
CA GLY A 17 -2.07 -7.28 13.23
C GLY A 17 -3.51 -6.78 13.35
N LEU A 18 -4.31 -6.98 12.32
CA LEU A 18 -5.72 -6.59 12.30
C LEU A 18 -6.57 -7.74 12.85
N GLU A 19 -7.44 -7.46 13.82
CA GLU A 19 -8.38 -8.47 14.34
C GLU A 19 -9.43 -8.89 13.30
N ARG A 20 -9.75 -8.00 12.36
CA ARG A 20 -10.71 -8.22 11.27
C ARG A 20 -10.25 -7.50 9.99
N PRO A 21 -10.60 -8.01 8.79
CA PRO A 21 -10.32 -7.32 7.54
C PRO A 21 -10.99 -5.94 7.47
N ILE A 22 -10.31 -4.95 6.89
CA ILE A 22 -10.88 -3.63 6.61
C ILE A 22 -11.42 -3.65 5.17
N GLY A 23 -12.71 -3.33 5.01
CA GLY A 23 -13.32 -3.17 3.68
C GLY A 23 -12.81 -1.89 3.03
N LEU A 24 -11.86 -2.01 2.10
CA LEU A 24 -11.31 -0.90 1.35
C LEU A 24 -11.74 -0.99 -0.12
N HIS A 25 -12.17 0.14 -0.67
CA HIS A 25 -12.47 0.29 -2.08
C HIS A 25 -11.38 1.12 -2.78
N PRO A 26 -10.81 0.65 -3.90
CA PRO A 26 -9.86 1.42 -4.67
C PRO A 26 -10.49 2.74 -5.13
N ALA A 27 -9.84 3.86 -4.81
CA ALA A 27 -10.24 5.20 -5.24
C ALA A 27 -9.37 5.69 -6.40
N GLU A 28 -8.07 5.46 -6.35
CA GLU A 28 -7.12 5.85 -7.39
C GLU A 28 -5.89 4.93 -7.41
N THR A 29 -5.29 4.76 -8.58
CA THR A 29 -3.97 4.14 -8.74
C THR A 29 -3.15 4.94 -9.75
N ARG A 30 -1.95 5.38 -9.35
CA ARG A 30 -1.05 6.16 -10.20
C ARG A 30 0.38 5.64 -10.10
N THR A 31 0.98 5.37 -11.25
CA THR A 31 2.39 4.93 -11.36
C THR A 31 3.26 6.09 -11.80
N PHE A 32 4.39 6.31 -11.12
CA PHE A 32 5.39 7.30 -11.49
C PHE A 32 6.47 6.68 -12.39
N GLY A 33 7.19 7.51 -13.15
CA GLY A 33 8.30 7.05 -14.00
C GLY A 33 9.43 6.34 -13.24
N SER A 34 9.53 6.54 -11.92
CA SER A 34 10.45 5.82 -11.04
C SER A 34 10.00 4.40 -10.68
N GLY A 35 8.79 3.98 -11.07
CA GLY A 35 8.19 2.71 -10.67
C GLY A 35 7.49 2.75 -9.31
N VAL A 36 7.54 3.88 -8.58
CA VAL A 36 6.74 4.08 -7.37
C VAL A 36 5.26 4.12 -7.74
N VAL A 37 4.40 3.51 -6.90
CA VAL A 37 2.94 3.48 -7.10
C VAL A 37 2.23 4.18 -5.96
N TYR A 38 1.41 5.18 -6.29
CA TYR A 38 0.45 5.78 -5.37
C TYR A 38 -0.90 5.05 -5.45
N LEU A 39 -1.40 4.63 -4.29
CA LEU A 39 -2.67 3.94 -4.13
C LEU A 39 -3.55 4.71 -3.16
N SER A 40 -4.76 5.09 -3.58
CA SER A 40 -5.76 5.72 -2.74
C SER A 40 -6.93 4.77 -2.53
N TYR A 41 -7.46 4.74 -1.31
CA TYR A 41 -8.58 3.89 -0.92
C TYR A 41 -9.61 4.70 -0.14
N ARG A 42 -10.87 4.33 -0.30
CA ARG A 42 -11.99 4.78 0.52
C ARG A 42 -12.55 3.62 1.33
N ILE A 43 -13.19 3.94 2.44
CA ILE A 43 -13.96 2.99 3.26
C ILE A 43 -15.42 3.00 2.77
#